data_AF-A0A8J2M606-F1
#
_entry.id   AF-A0A8J2M606-F1
#
_cell.length_a   1.000
_cell.length_b   1.000
_cell.length_c   1.000
_cell.angle_alpha   90.00
_cell.angle_beta   90.00
_cell.angle_gamma   90.00
#
_symmetry.space_group_name_H-M   'P 1'
#
loop_
_entity.id
_entity.type
_entity.pdbx_description
1 polymer ?
#
loop_
_entity_poly.entity_id
_entity_poly.type
_entity_poly.pdbx_seq_one_letter_code
_entity_poly.pdbx_strand_id
1 'polypeptide(L)'
;MEESEDDRYPRPRGINVTHFVKERVRQIAELIQVGYLKSSVEKAERRYWAYEEAIDNRVLISGEVTKGPRTAVQRLPRHMRRRAMSYSIKRFPRMQRRFAISAVSASKHRRKPPSRFWRRRPRNLLLNYIRRQRKHVWLETHIWHAKRFRMIQKWGYNLPFCSYLRAFRPSHRDAMRHCVVRDVSFLHCFQIIGNSQTAIIELLRNICAPEVGPTFAFKSALDGRFEMPVMLYEPGKYPRGFIAPARFLWSKHRTDEKHILIIWTHPSSSKNVLSKFIDLLKLRKEDQAINLIEIDKVPCSIDEWRLRNLEIKTDIYVNDESLK
;
A
#
# COMPACT_ATOMS: atom_id res chain seq x y z
N MET A 1 -26.65 12.91 81.72
CA MET A 1 -25.69 13.16 80.62
C MET A 1 -25.79 11.97 79.70
N GLU A 2 -26.89 11.93 78.94
CA GLU A 2 -27.05 12.58 77.63
C GLU A 2 -26.57 11.64 76.53
N GLU A 3 -27.56 10.98 75.93
CA GLU A 3 -27.54 10.53 74.55
C GLU A 3 -27.13 11.68 73.62
N SER A 4 -26.28 11.40 72.63
CA SER A 4 -26.27 12.17 71.40
C SER A 4 -26.24 11.20 70.22
N GLU A 5 -27.45 10.85 69.80
CA GLU A 5 -27.76 10.39 68.46
C GLU A 5 -27.53 11.55 67.47
N ASP A 6 -26.66 11.37 66.46
CA ASP A 6 -26.87 12.08 65.19
C ASP A 6 -26.24 11.30 64.02
N ASP A 7 -26.92 10.21 63.64
CA ASP A 7 -26.78 9.60 62.31
C ASP A 7 -28.16 9.66 61.62
N ARG A 8 -28.63 10.90 61.38
CA ARG A 8 -29.82 11.13 60.55
C ARG A 8 -29.51 10.70 59.10
N TYR A 9 -30.43 9.88 58.57
CA TYR A 9 -30.58 9.36 57.19
C TYR A 9 -30.06 7.93 56.92
N PRO A 10 -30.92 6.90 57.00
CA PRO A 10 -30.60 5.57 56.48
C PRO A 10 -30.51 5.61 54.94
N ARG A 11 -29.41 5.12 54.37
CA ARG A 11 -29.25 4.96 52.91
C ARG A 11 -30.39 4.08 52.37
N PRO A 12 -31.09 4.46 51.28
CA PRO A 12 -32.24 3.71 50.80
C PRO A 12 -31.83 2.32 50.31
N ARG A 13 -32.40 1.30 50.95
CA ARG A 13 -32.25 -0.12 50.62
C ARG A 13 -33.12 -0.45 49.40
N GLY A 14 -32.48 -0.82 48.29
CA GLY A 14 -33.09 -1.52 47.16
C GLY A 14 -33.97 -0.67 46.23
N ILE A 15 -33.60 -0.59 44.96
CA ILE A 15 -34.43 0.01 43.91
C ILE A 15 -35.33 -1.08 43.33
N ASN A 16 -36.65 -0.90 43.36
CA ASN A 16 -37.56 -1.75 42.60
C ASN A 16 -37.34 -1.49 41.11
N VAL A 17 -36.61 -2.41 40.47
CA VAL A 17 -36.17 -2.28 39.07
C VAL A 17 -37.34 -2.09 38.12
N THR A 18 -38.49 -2.72 38.38
CA THR A 18 -39.66 -2.60 37.51
C THR A 18 -40.32 -1.22 37.59
N HIS A 19 -40.38 -0.65 38.79
CA HIS A 19 -40.88 0.71 39.00
C HIS A 19 -39.94 1.74 38.37
N PHE A 20 -38.62 1.58 38.61
CA PHE A 20 -37.60 2.45 38.05
C PHE A 20 -37.61 2.42 36.51
N VAL A 21 -37.75 1.24 35.89
CA VAL A 21 -37.82 1.13 34.44
C VAL A 21 -39.10 1.78 33.90
N LYS A 22 -40.26 1.60 34.55
CA LYS A 22 -41.51 2.25 34.13
C LYS A 22 -41.44 3.77 34.22
N GLU A 23 -40.89 4.31 35.31
CA GLU A 23 -40.66 5.75 35.46
C GLU A 23 -39.67 6.28 34.43
N ARG A 24 -38.57 5.57 34.17
CA ARG A 24 -37.60 5.98 33.15
C ARG A 24 -38.16 5.93 31.75
N VAL A 25 -38.97 4.94 31.40
CA VAL A 25 -39.65 4.87 30.09
C VAL A 25 -40.63 6.03 29.94
N ARG A 26 -41.37 6.38 31.00
CA ARG A 26 -42.28 7.53 31.00
C ARG A 26 -41.53 8.86 30.84
N GLN A 27 -40.45 9.07 31.60
CA GLN A 27 -39.59 10.25 31.48
C GLN A 27 -38.94 10.37 30.10
N ILE A 28 -38.53 9.24 29.49
CA ILE A 28 -37.98 9.22 28.14
C ILE A 28 -39.07 9.58 27.11
N ALA A 29 -40.29 9.07 27.27
CA ALA A 29 -41.41 9.43 26.39
C ALA A 29 -41.76 10.92 26.49
N GLU A 30 -41.79 11.48 27.70
CA GLU A 30 -42.00 12.90 27.95
C GLU A 30 -40.87 13.76 27.38
N LEU A 31 -39.59 13.34 27.52
CA LEU A 31 -38.45 14.04 26.91
C LEU A 31 -38.48 13.98 25.38
N ILE A 32 -38.96 12.90 24.78
CA ILE A 32 -39.15 12.79 23.32
C ILE A 32 -40.28 13.70 22.84
N GLN A 33 -41.38 13.82 23.59
CA GLN A 33 -42.46 14.78 23.31
C GLN A 33 -42.01 16.24 23.49
N VAL A 34 -41.23 16.54 24.52
CA VAL A 34 -40.65 17.87 24.77
C VAL A 34 -39.56 18.20 23.74
N GLY A 35 -38.83 17.20 23.24
CA GLY A 35 -37.85 17.34 22.16
C GLY A 35 -38.48 17.72 20.81
N TYR A 36 -39.74 17.36 20.56
CA TYR A 36 -40.49 17.84 19.38
C TYR A 36 -40.90 19.32 19.49
N LEU A 37 -41.00 19.88 20.70
CA LEU A 37 -41.37 21.27 20.96
C LEU A 37 -40.17 22.22 21.08
N LYS A 38 -38.95 21.71 21.27
CA LYS A 38 -37.72 22.51 21.42
C LYS A 38 -36.83 22.52 20.16
N SER A 39 -37.41 22.69 18.97
CA SER A 39 -36.65 22.91 17.72
C SER A 39 -35.94 24.27 17.64
N SER A 40 -35.84 25.02 18.75
CA SER A 40 -35.39 26.41 18.77
C SER A 40 -34.40 26.73 19.90
N VAL A 41 -33.37 25.91 20.17
CA VAL A 41 -32.16 26.39 20.88
C VAL A 41 -30.86 25.73 20.39
N GLU A 42 -29.93 26.62 20.06
CA GLU A 42 -28.52 26.63 19.65
C GLU A 42 -27.55 25.41 19.70
N LYS A 43 -26.82 25.31 18.57
CA LYS A 43 -25.46 24.82 18.22
C LYS A 43 -24.58 24.02 19.21
N ALA A 44 -24.68 24.16 20.53
CA ALA A 44 -23.81 23.43 21.47
C ALA A 44 -24.21 21.94 21.59
N GLU A 45 -25.49 21.64 21.46
CA GLU A 45 -26.01 20.27 21.49
C GLU A 45 -25.55 19.45 20.27
N ARG A 46 -25.31 20.06 19.10
CA ARG A 46 -24.86 19.35 17.89
C ARG A 46 -23.57 18.55 18.08
N ARG A 47 -22.67 18.96 18.98
CA ARG A 47 -21.42 18.22 19.24
C ARG A 47 -21.65 16.96 20.08
N TYR A 48 -22.58 16.99 21.03
CA TYR A 48 -22.95 15.82 21.84
C TYR A 48 -23.85 14.88 21.05
N TRP A 49 -24.81 15.42 20.30
CA TRP A 49 -25.65 14.66 19.38
C TRP A 49 -24.84 14.00 18.26
N ALA A 50 -23.82 14.65 17.70
CA ALA A 50 -22.92 14.01 16.72
C ALA A 50 -22.13 12.83 17.32
N TYR A 51 -21.85 12.86 18.63
CA TYR A 51 -21.17 11.76 19.32
C TYR A 51 -22.11 10.59 19.63
N GLU A 52 -23.36 10.87 19.99
CA GLU A 52 -24.39 9.83 20.17
C GLU A 52 -24.89 9.26 18.83
N GLU A 53 -25.03 10.07 17.79
CA GLU A 53 -25.31 9.64 16.41
C GLU A 53 -24.18 8.79 15.83
N ALA A 54 -22.92 9.04 16.20
CA ALA A 54 -21.79 8.20 15.82
C ALA A 54 -21.79 6.83 16.55
N ILE A 55 -22.47 6.73 17.69
CA ILE A 55 -22.64 5.49 18.47
C ILE A 55 -23.88 4.73 18.00
N ASP A 56 -24.92 5.45 17.58
CA ASP A 56 -26.17 4.85 17.16
C ASP A 56 -26.08 4.35 15.71
N ASN A 57 -26.23 3.04 15.55
CA ASN A 57 -26.07 2.36 14.26
C ASN A 57 -27.18 2.69 13.26
N ARG A 58 -28.10 3.60 13.62
CA ARG A 58 -29.25 4.06 12.83
C ARG A 58 -28.83 5.02 11.71
N VAL A 59 -27.73 5.76 11.86
CA VAL A 59 -27.21 6.72 10.86
C VAL A 59 -26.33 6.04 9.80
N LEU A 60 -25.95 4.77 10.01
CA LEU A 60 -25.14 4.02 9.06
C LEU A 60 -26.00 3.55 7.87
N ILE A 61 -25.55 3.86 6.64
CA ILE A 61 -26.20 3.56 5.37
C ILE A 61 -26.78 2.14 5.36
N SER A 62 -28.06 2.02 5.02
CA SER A 62 -28.94 0.84 5.15
C SER A 62 -28.47 -0.46 4.45
N GLY A 63 -27.34 -0.45 3.73
CA GLY A 63 -26.71 -1.63 3.12
C GLY A 63 -25.46 -2.16 3.83
N GLU A 64 -24.83 -1.39 4.74
CA GLU A 64 -23.66 -1.85 5.50
C GLU A 64 -24.04 -2.61 6.78
N VAL A 65 -25.32 -2.50 7.15
CA VAL A 65 -25.85 -2.89 8.46
C VAL A 65 -26.76 -4.11 8.34
N THR A 66 -26.32 -5.28 8.80
CA THR A 66 -27.22 -6.43 9.00
C THR A 66 -28.16 -6.11 10.18
N LYS A 67 -29.47 -6.19 9.93
CA LYS A 67 -30.55 -6.01 10.92
C LYS A 67 -30.57 -7.23 11.86
N GLY A 68 -29.97 -7.13 13.04
CA GLY A 68 -29.90 -8.20 14.05
C GLY A 68 -29.12 -7.79 15.29
N PRO A 69 -29.26 -8.50 16.43
CA PRO A 69 -28.55 -8.16 17.67
C PRO A 69 -27.04 -8.27 17.46
N ARG A 70 -26.35 -7.13 17.49
CA ARG A 70 -24.91 -7.06 17.21
C ARG A 70 -24.08 -7.38 18.44
N THR A 71 -23.30 -8.46 18.36
CA THR A 71 -22.17 -8.66 19.29
C THR A 71 -21.23 -7.44 19.23
N ALA A 72 -20.50 -7.16 20.30
CA ALA A 72 -19.51 -6.05 20.33
C ALA A 72 -18.58 -6.00 19.09
N VAL A 73 -18.18 -7.17 18.56
CA VAL A 73 -17.36 -7.29 17.33
C VAL A 73 -18.10 -6.80 16.07
N GLN A 74 -19.41 -7.05 15.99
CA GLN A 74 -20.23 -6.75 14.82
C GLN A 74 -20.67 -5.28 14.76
N ARG A 75 -20.53 -4.52 15.85
CA ARG A 75 -20.77 -3.06 15.84
C ARG A 75 -19.72 -2.28 15.04
N LEU A 76 -18.51 -2.83 14.88
CA LEU A 76 -17.47 -2.19 14.08
C LEU A 76 -17.80 -2.21 12.57
N PRO A 77 -17.37 -1.20 11.79
CA PRO A 77 -17.43 -1.25 10.33
C PRO A 77 -16.68 -2.47 9.78
N ARG A 78 -17.20 -3.07 8.69
CA ARG A 78 -16.66 -4.34 8.14
C ARG A 78 -15.15 -4.29 7.86
N HIS A 79 -14.64 -3.16 7.35
CA HIS A 79 -13.22 -2.98 7.03
C HIS A 79 -12.31 -2.88 8.28
N MET A 80 -12.86 -2.48 9.44
CA MET A 80 -12.16 -2.45 10.72
C MET A 80 -12.18 -3.79 11.45
N ARG A 81 -13.09 -4.70 11.09
CA ARG A 81 -13.24 -6.00 11.76
C ARG A 81 -11.99 -6.87 11.58
N ARG A 82 -11.59 -7.56 12.65
CA ARG A 82 -10.49 -8.50 12.72
C ARG A 82 -10.99 -9.79 13.38
N ARG A 83 -10.69 -10.94 12.76
CA ARG A 83 -11.08 -12.26 13.30
C ARG A 83 -10.51 -12.52 14.70
N ALA A 84 -9.34 -11.97 14.99
CA ALA A 84 -8.65 -12.14 16.27
C ALA A 84 -9.24 -11.30 17.42
N MET A 85 -10.27 -10.48 17.19
CA MET A 85 -10.91 -9.68 18.23
C MET A 85 -11.60 -10.52 19.30
N SER A 86 -12.18 -11.66 18.92
CA SER A 86 -12.78 -12.58 19.90
C SER A 86 -11.74 -13.04 20.93
N TYR A 87 -10.53 -13.37 20.47
CA TYR A 87 -9.45 -13.90 21.34
C TYR A 87 -8.64 -12.83 22.08
N SER A 88 -8.68 -11.58 21.63
CA SER A 88 -7.79 -10.53 22.14
C SER A 88 -8.46 -9.17 22.12
N ILE A 89 -8.77 -8.69 23.32
CA ILE A 89 -9.37 -7.38 23.57
C ILE A 89 -8.53 -6.23 22.97
N LYS A 90 -7.20 -6.40 22.89
CA LYS A 90 -6.28 -5.38 22.36
C LYS A 90 -6.49 -5.08 20.87
N ARG A 91 -7.21 -5.94 20.13
CA ARG A 91 -7.53 -5.73 18.71
C ARG A 91 -8.71 -4.78 18.47
N PHE A 92 -9.48 -4.45 19.52
CA PHE A 92 -10.48 -3.39 19.47
C PHE A 92 -9.85 -1.99 19.63
N PRO A 93 -10.49 -0.95 19.07
CA PRO A 93 -10.19 0.44 19.41
C PRO A 93 -10.26 0.66 20.91
N ARG A 94 -9.38 1.50 21.47
CA ARG A 94 -9.24 1.68 22.93
C ARG A 94 -10.57 1.95 23.64
N MET A 95 -11.40 2.84 23.08
CA MET A 95 -12.69 3.22 23.65
C MET A 95 -13.69 2.06 23.72
N GLN A 96 -13.70 1.18 22.70
CA GLN A 96 -14.64 0.07 22.61
C GLN A 96 -14.20 -1.17 23.42
N ARG A 97 -12.99 -1.16 24.00
CA ARG A 97 -12.50 -2.29 24.80
C ARG A 97 -13.38 -2.52 26.03
N ARG A 98 -13.76 -1.47 26.75
CA ARG A 98 -14.59 -1.58 27.97
C ARG A 98 -15.88 -2.36 27.71
N PHE A 99 -16.56 -2.03 26.62
CA PHE A 99 -17.79 -2.71 26.19
C PHE A 99 -17.56 -4.16 25.75
N ALA A 100 -16.40 -4.46 25.15
CA ALA A 100 -16.10 -5.79 24.63
C ALA A 100 -15.50 -6.76 25.64
N ILE A 101 -15.05 -6.30 26.82
CA ILE A 101 -14.36 -7.15 27.82
C ILE A 101 -15.24 -8.32 28.25
N SER A 102 -16.48 -8.05 28.65
CA SER A 102 -17.42 -9.06 29.12
C SER A 102 -17.75 -10.09 28.03
N ALA A 103 -17.95 -9.61 26.79
CA ALA A 103 -18.22 -10.48 25.65
C ALA A 103 -17.03 -11.38 25.28
N VAL A 104 -15.79 -10.86 25.41
CA VAL A 104 -14.56 -11.62 25.14
C VAL A 104 -14.26 -12.61 26.27
N SER A 105 -14.43 -12.23 27.54
CA SER A 105 -14.20 -13.12 28.68
C SER A 105 -15.21 -14.28 28.73
N ALA A 106 -16.46 -14.03 28.36
CA ALA A 106 -17.48 -15.06 28.24
C ALA A 106 -17.22 -16.05 27.09
N SER A 107 -16.38 -15.68 26.12
CA SER A 107 -16.12 -16.52 24.96
C SER A 107 -15.19 -17.69 25.28
N LYS A 108 -15.69 -18.92 25.14
CA LYS A 108 -14.89 -20.14 25.29
C LYS A 108 -14.00 -20.31 24.07
N HIS A 109 -12.68 -20.32 24.26
CA HIS A 109 -11.71 -20.44 23.19
C HIS A 109 -10.85 -21.69 23.34
N ARG A 110 -10.67 -22.43 22.23
CA ARG A 110 -9.74 -23.56 22.18
C ARG A 110 -8.33 -23.09 22.53
N ARG A 111 -7.64 -23.84 23.42
CA ARG A 111 -6.24 -23.58 23.77
C ARG A 111 -5.39 -23.55 22.49
N LYS A 112 -4.60 -22.49 22.33
CA LYS A 112 -3.76 -22.33 21.13
C LYS A 112 -2.63 -23.36 21.14
N PRO A 113 -2.24 -23.91 19.99
CA PRO A 113 -1.02 -24.68 19.88
C PRO A 113 0.20 -23.84 20.33
N PRO A 114 1.31 -24.47 20.72
CA PRO A 114 2.47 -23.79 21.27
C PRO A 114 2.93 -22.63 20.39
N SER A 115 3.35 -21.56 21.06
CA SER A 115 3.61 -20.26 20.43
C SER A 115 4.65 -20.38 19.33
N ARG A 116 4.28 -19.95 18.12
CA ARG A 116 5.14 -19.81 16.94
C ARG A 116 6.34 -18.85 17.13
N PHE A 117 6.49 -18.25 18.31
CA PHE A 117 7.48 -17.24 18.66
C PHE A 117 8.92 -17.72 18.43
N TRP A 118 9.25 -18.94 18.86
CA TRP A 118 10.59 -19.53 18.69
C TRP A 118 11.02 -19.65 17.23
N ARG A 119 10.09 -20.04 16.34
CA ARG A 119 10.32 -20.13 14.89
C ARG A 119 10.42 -18.77 14.18
N ARG A 120 9.97 -17.69 14.83
CA ARG A 120 9.92 -16.34 14.26
C ARG A 120 10.89 -15.35 14.89
N ARG A 121 11.95 -15.84 15.55
CA ARG A 121 13.05 -14.98 15.99
C ARG A 121 13.61 -14.19 14.80
N PRO A 122 13.95 -12.90 14.96
CA PRO A 122 14.32 -12.01 13.85
C PRO A 122 15.42 -12.59 12.94
N ARG A 123 16.47 -13.18 13.54
CA ARG A 123 17.57 -13.83 12.81
C ARG A 123 17.07 -14.94 11.89
N ASN A 124 16.28 -15.88 12.42
CA ASN A 124 15.72 -16.99 11.64
C ASN A 124 14.74 -16.48 10.57
N LEU A 125 14.01 -15.41 10.85
CA LEU A 125 13.07 -14.82 9.90
C LEU A 125 13.78 -14.22 8.69
N LEU A 126 14.85 -13.46 8.92
CA LEU A 126 15.61 -12.81 7.86
C LEU A 126 16.40 -13.84 7.03
N LEU A 127 16.99 -14.87 7.64
CA LEU A 127 17.56 -16.00 6.89
C LEU A 127 16.53 -16.70 5.99
N ASN A 128 15.29 -16.86 6.47
CA ASN A 128 14.21 -17.41 5.65
C ASN A 128 13.80 -16.46 4.51
N TYR A 129 13.85 -15.14 4.70
CA TYR A 129 13.59 -14.18 3.62
C TYR A 129 14.66 -14.25 2.55
N ILE A 130 15.92 -14.23 2.96
CA ILE A 130 17.08 -14.38 2.08
C ILE A 130 16.95 -15.67 1.25
N ARG A 131 16.67 -16.81 1.88
CA ARG A 131 16.44 -18.08 1.18
C ARG A 131 15.29 -18.03 0.17
N ARG A 132 14.23 -17.27 0.45
CA ARG A 132 13.07 -17.14 -0.44
C ARG A 132 13.32 -16.18 -1.60
N GLN A 133 14.10 -15.12 -1.37
CA GLN A 133 14.53 -14.16 -2.40
C GLN A 133 15.45 -14.82 -3.44
N ARG A 134 15.99 -16.02 -3.17
CA ARG A 134 16.77 -16.81 -4.14
C ARG A 134 16.08 -17.07 -5.47
N LYS A 135 14.77 -17.33 -5.42
CA LYS A 135 14.02 -17.74 -6.61
C LYS A 135 13.44 -16.57 -7.38
N HIS A 136 13.03 -15.52 -6.68
CA HIS A 136 12.30 -14.40 -7.24
C HIS A 136 12.69 -13.11 -6.53
N VAL A 137 12.81 -12.03 -7.29
CA VAL A 137 13.07 -10.70 -6.76
C VAL A 137 11.86 -10.20 -5.98
N TRP A 138 12.13 -9.65 -4.80
CA TRP A 138 11.13 -9.03 -3.93
C TRP A 138 11.35 -7.53 -3.97
N LEU A 139 10.28 -6.76 -4.23
CA LEU A 139 10.30 -5.31 -4.04
C LEU A 139 10.47 -4.96 -2.55
N GLU A 140 10.86 -3.74 -2.25
CA GLU A 140 11.08 -3.25 -0.88
C GLU A 140 9.80 -3.37 -0.03
N THR A 141 8.66 -3.13 -0.67
CA THR A 141 7.31 -3.20 -0.09
C THR A 141 6.74 -4.63 -0.02
N HIS A 142 7.49 -5.65 -0.47
CA HIS A 142 6.98 -7.01 -0.67
C HIS A 142 6.32 -7.59 0.58
N ILE A 143 6.91 -7.42 1.77
CA ILE A 143 6.35 -7.93 3.03
C ILE A 143 5.00 -7.28 3.34
N TRP A 144 4.83 -6.00 3.02
CA TRP A 144 3.58 -5.28 3.25
C TRP A 144 2.48 -5.80 2.31
N HIS A 145 2.81 -5.98 1.03
CA HIS A 145 1.91 -6.53 0.03
C HIS A 145 1.57 -8.00 0.29
N ALA A 146 2.54 -8.85 0.60
CA ALA A 146 2.32 -10.27 0.89
C ALA A 146 1.38 -10.52 2.08
N LYS A 147 1.26 -9.57 3.00
CA LYS A 147 0.30 -9.62 4.13
C LYS A 147 -1.14 -9.28 3.73
N ARG A 148 -1.35 -8.58 2.61
CA ARG A 148 -2.64 -7.96 2.25
C ARG A 148 -3.17 -8.39 0.88
N PHE A 149 -2.29 -8.89 0.03
CA PHE A 149 -2.56 -9.28 -1.35
C PHE A 149 -2.14 -10.73 -1.59
N ARG A 150 -2.81 -11.36 -2.55
CA ARG A 150 -2.35 -12.60 -3.17
C ARG A 150 -1.15 -12.26 -4.04
N MET A 151 -0.01 -12.88 -3.75
CA MET A 151 1.23 -12.68 -4.50
C MET A 151 1.30 -13.67 -5.66
N ILE A 152 1.84 -13.24 -6.80
CA ILE A 152 2.05 -14.07 -7.99
C ILE A 152 3.49 -13.87 -8.48
N GLN A 153 4.09 -14.96 -8.95
CA GLN A 153 5.41 -14.98 -9.56
C GLN A 153 5.29 -14.72 -11.06
N LYS A 154 5.84 -13.59 -11.54
CA LYS A 154 5.90 -13.23 -12.96
C LYS A 154 7.16 -12.42 -13.27
N TRP A 155 7.75 -12.67 -14.44
CA TRP A 155 8.89 -11.92 -14.98
C TRP A 155 10.11 -11.88 -14.05
N GLY A 156 10.32 -12.93 -13.25
CA GLY A 156 11.38 -12.98 -12.23
C GLY A 156 11.05 -12.28 -10.91
N TYR A 157 9.90 -11.62 -10.79
CA TYR A 157 9.44 -10.93 -9.58
C TYR A 157 8.32 -11.70 -8.88
N ASN A 158 8.13 -11.41 -7.58
CA ASN A 158 6.96 -11.82 -6.82
C ASN A 158 6.08 -10.62 -6.46
N LEU A 159 5.04 -10.39 -7.28
CA LEU A 159 4.24 -9.17 -7.31
C LEU A 159 2.85 -9.35 -6.70
N PRO A 160 2.23 -8.28 -6.15
CA PRO A 160 0.85 -8.32 -5.69
C PRO A 160 -0.12 -8.39 -6.87
N PHE A 161 -0.98 -9.41 -6.90
CA PHE A 161 -1.99 -9.56 -7.95
C PHE A 161 -3.36 -8.99 -7.56
N CYS A 162 -3.90 -9.42 -6.42
CA CYS A 162 -5.22 -8.97 -5.97
C CYS A 162 -5.28 -8.87 -4.45
N SER A 163 -6.05 -7.92 -3.91
CA SER A 163 -6.26 -7.82 -2.46
C SER A 163 -7.03 -9.03 -1.93
N TYR A 164 -6.78 -9.44 -0.69
CA TYR A 164 -7.64 -10.41 -0.01
C TYR A 164 -9.03 -9.85 0.33
N LEU A 165 -9.16 -8.51 0.36
CA LEU A 165 -10.45 -7.85 0.48
C LEU A 165 -11.09 -7.72 -0.89
N ARG A 166 -12.41 -7.90 -0.98
CA ARG A 166 -13.19 -7.64 -2.19
C ARG A 166 -13.31 -6.12 -2.39
N ALA A 167 -12.25 -5.51 -2.90
CA ALA A 167 -12.09 -4.06 -2.98
C ALA A 167 -12.23 -3.49 -4.40
N PHE A 168 -12.70 -4.25 -5.39
CA PHE A 168 -12.80 -3.76 -6.78
C PHE A 168 -13.61 -2.47 -6.93
N ARG A 169 -14.88 -2.46 -6.46
CA ARG A 169 -15.74 -1.27 -6.52
C ARG A 169 -15.24 -0.12 -5.62
N PRO A 170 -14.80 -0.37 -4.37
CA PRO A 170 -14.16 0.65 -3.55
C PRO A 170 -12.94 1.28 -4.24
N SER A 171 -12.00 0.50 -4.77
CA SER A 171 -10.80 1.02 -5.43
C SER A 171 -11.11 1.90 -6.63
N HIS A 172 -12.13 1.56 -7.43
CA HIS A 172 -12.58 2.42 -8.52
C HIS A 172 -13.17 3.74 -8.02
N ARG A 173 -14.02 3.69 -6.98
CA ARG A 173 -14.59 4.90 -6.36
C ARG A 173 -13.51 5.78 -5.75
N ASP A 174 -12.54 5.17 -5.09
CA ASP A 174 -11.41 5.86 -4.47
C ASP A 174 -10.50 6.48 -5.53
N ALA A 175 -10.32 5.84 -6.69
CA ALA A 175 -9.57 6.42 -7.79
C ALA A 175 -10.26 7.68 -8.39
N MET A 176 -11.59 7.75 -8.34
CA MET A 176 -12.35 8.90 -8.84
C MET A 176 -12.53 10.02 -7.81
N ARG A 177 -12.73 9.68 -6.53
CA ARG A 177 -13.16 10.63 -5.49
C ARG A 177 -12.13 10.83 -4.37
N HIS A 178 -11.17 9.93 -4.24
CA HIS A 178 -10.20 9.90 -3.15
C HIS A 178 -8.80 9.67 -3.73
N CYS A 179 -8.01 8.79 -3.13
CA CYS A 179 -6.67 8.46 -3.60
C CYS A 179 -6.45 6.94 -3.65
N VAL A 180 -5.67 6.51 -4.64
CA VAL A 180 -5.19 5.13 -4.77
C VAL A 180 -3.71 5.19 -5.09
N VAL A 181 -2.91 4.43 -4.35
CA VAL A 181 -1.48 4.29 -4.57
C VAL A 181 -1.19 2.90 -5.13
N ARG A 182 -0.34 2.83 -6.15
CA ARG A 182 0.14 1.58 -6.75
C ARG A 182 1.66 1.57 -6.71
N ASP A 183 2.20 0.40 -6.41
CA ASP A 183 3.63 0.15 -6.46
C ASP A 183 4.01 -0.34 -7.87
N VAL A 184 4.89 0.40 -8.54
CA VAL A 184 5.39 0.14 -9.90
C VAL A 184 6.92 0.04 -9.95
N SER A 185 7.58 -0.15 -8.80
CA SER A 185 9.04 -0.23 -8.69
C SER A 185 9.68 -1.41 -9.44
N PHE A 186 8.89 -2.30 -10.04
CA PHE A 186 9.38 -3.40 -10.87
C PHE A 186 9.71 -2.99 -12.31
N LEU A 187 9.38 -1.76 -12.72
CA LEU A 187 9.79 -1.23 -14.03
C LEU A 187 11.32 -1.10 -14.08
N HIS A 188 11.91 -1.53 -15.18
CA HIS A 188 13.34 -1.35 -15.41
C HIS A 188 13.59 0.05 -15.95
N CYS A 189 14.62 0.69 -15.43
CA CYS A 189 15.03 2.03 -15.81
C CYS A 189 16.34 1.94 -16.58
N PHE A 190 16.34 2.40 -17.83
CA PHE A 190 17.55 2.62 -18.62
C PHE A 190 17.89 4.09 -18.58
N GLN A 191 19.15 4.41 -18.32
CA GLN A 191 19.67 5.76 -18.35
C GLN A 191 20.71 5.81 -19.44
N ILE A 192 20.51 6.69 -20.43
CA ILE A 192 21.46 6.94 -21.51
C ILE A 192 21.97 8.36 -21.32
N ILE A 193 23.27 8.51 -21.15
CA ILE A 193 23.95 9.77 -20.92
C ILE A 193 24.79 10.08 -22.15
N GLY A 194 24.64 11.29 -22.68
CA GLY A 194 25.46 11.74 -23.80
C GLY A 194 25.64 13.25 -23.82
N ASN A 195 26.64 13.69 -24.57
CA ASN A 195 27.02 15.11 -24.62
C ASN A 195 26.02 15.92 -25.45
N SER A 196 25.42 15.33 -26.48
CA SER A 196 24.44 15.99 -27.34
C SER A 196 23.11 15.23 -27.36
N GLN A 197 22.02 15.98 -27.15
CA GLN A 197 20.67 15.47 -27.25
C GLN A 197 20.33 15.03 -28.69
N THR A 198 20.82 15.74 -29.71
CA THR A 198 20.51 15.43 -31.12
C THR A 198 21.15 14.12 -31.55
N ALA A 199 22.38 13.84 -31.10
CA ALA A 199 23.08 12.59 -31.41
C ALA A 199 22.33 11.37 -30.87
N ILE A 200 21.85 11.43 -29.61
CA ILE A 200 21.06 10.34 -29.01
C ILE A 200 19.76 10.12 -29.79
N ILE A 201 19.08 11.21 -30.18
CA ILE A 201 17.84 11.14 -30.94
C ILE A 201 18.07 10.49 -32.31
N GLU A 202 19.16 10.84 -32.99
CA GLU A 202 19.49 10.31 -34.30
C GLU A 202 19.78 8.81 -34.26
N LEU A 203 20.56 8.36 -33.27
CA LEU A 203 20.86 6.94 -33.05
C LEU A 203 19.60 6.12 -32.72
N LEU A 204 18.68 6.70 -31.94
CA LEU A 204 17.43 6.04 -31.54
C LEU A 204 16.27 6.27 -32.52
N ARG A 205 16.48 6.98 -33.63
CA ARG A 205 15.41 7.28 -34.59
C ARG A 205 14.78 6.01 -35.17
N ASN A 206 15.61 5.03 -35.49
CA ASN A 206 15.19 3.82 -36.20
C ASN A 206 14.33 2.87 -35.35
N ILE A 207 14.39 2.98 -34.01
CA ILE A 207 13.59 2.15 -33.10
C ILE A 207 12.18 2.71 -32.90
N CYS A 208 11.95 3.97 -33.28
CA CYS A 208 10.68 4.66 -33.11
C CYS A 208 9.97 4.82 -34.45
N ALA A 209 8.65 4.64 -34.45
CA ALA A 209 7.81 4.94 -35.61
C ALA A 209 7.11 6.30 -35.38
N PRO A 210 7.41 7.35 -36.18
CA PRO A 210 6.78 8.66 -36.03
C PRO A 210 5.28 8.67 -36.36
N GLU A 211 4.80 7.68 -37.11
CA GLU A 211 3.39 7.57 -37.52
C GLU A 211 2.44 7.14 -36.39
N VAL A 212 2.95 6.42 -35.38
CA VAL A 212 2.11 5.85 -34.31
C VAL A 212 1.93 6.80 -33.13
N GLY A 213 2.96 7.59 -32.83
CA GLY A 213 2.99 8.36 -31.60
C GLY A 213 4.28 9.17 -31.42
N PRO A 214 4.48 9.73 -30.22
CA PRO A 214 5.61 10.60 -29.96
C PRO A 214 6.92 9.80 -29.96
N THR A 215 7.93 10.36 -30.60
CA THR A 215 9.29 9.82 -30.63
C THR A 215 10.16 10.52 -29.57
N PHE A 216 11.39 10.07 -29.40
CA PHE A 216 12.36 10.75 -28.51
C PHE A 216 12.62 12.22 -28.93
N ALA A 217 12.34 12.57 -30.18
CA ALA A 217 12.49 13.92 -30.74
C ALA A 217 11.28 14.84 -30.51
N PHE A 218 10.26 14.39 -29.77
CA PHE A 218 9.03 15.17 -29.60
C PHE A 218 9.30 16.51 -28.91
N LYS A 219 8.96 17.62 -29.58
CA LYS A 219 9.34 18.98 -29.16
C LYS A 219 9.01 19.28 -27.69
N SER A 220 7.80 18.96 -27.25
CA SER A 220 7.36 19.23 -25.86
C SER A 220 8.06 18.37 -24.80
N ALA A 221 8.71 17.28 -25.20
CA ALA A 221 9.45 16.39 -24.30
C ALA A 221 10.92 16.81 -24.15
N LEU A 222 11.49 17.56 -25.10
CA LEU A 222 12.92 17.92 -25.12
C LEU A 222 13.36 18.72 -23.89
N ASP A 223 12.45 19.52 -23.33
CA ASP A 223 12.68 20.32 -22.12
C ASP A 223 12.78 19.47 -20.84
N GLY A 224 12.35 18.20 -20.88
CA GLY A 224 12.42 17.31 -19.72
C GLY A 224 11.37 17.56 -18.64
N ARG A 225 10.29 18.31 -18.94
CA ARG A 225 9.22 18.62 -17.98
C ARG A 225 8.20 17.50 -17.84
N PHE A 226 8.02 16.70 -18.89
CA PHE A 226 6.96 15.72 -19.00
C PHE A 226 7.51 14.35 -19.37
N GLU A 227 6.95 13.33 -18.73
CA GLU A 227 7.16 11.93 -19.13
C GLU A 227 6.20 11.57 -20.25
N MET A 228 6.75 11.01 -21.34
CA MET A 228 5.98 10.67 -22.54
C MET A 228 6.01 9.17 -22.81
N PRO A 229 4.88 8.55 -23.23
CA PRO A 229 4.88 7.16 -23.67
C PRO A 229 5.47 7.05 -25.09
N VAL A 230 6.29 6.04 -25.36
CA VAL A 230 6.86 5.76 -26.68
C VAL A 230 6.67 4.28 -27.02
N MET A 231 6.46 3.97 -28.29
CA MET A 231 6.33 2.60 -28.78
C MET A 231 7.63 2.18 -29.47
N LEU A 232 8.27 1.12 -28.97
CA LEU A 232 9.55 0.64 -29.49
C LEU A 232 9.33 -0.51 -30.48
N TYR A 233 10.00 -0.43 -31.62
CA TYR A 233 9.96 -1.41 -32.71
C TYR A 233 11.35 -1.87 -33.08
N GLU A 234 11.46 -3.02 -33.74
CA GLU A 234 12.71 -3.41 -34.38
C GLU A 234 13.08 -2.42 -35.50
N PRO A 235 14.38 -2.05 -35.64
CA PRO A 235 14.82 -1.09 -36.63
C PRO A 235 14.32 -1.42 -38.05
N GLY A 236 13.58 -0.49 -38.66
CA GLY A 236 13.10 -0.61 -40.04
C GLY A 236 12.03 -1.66 -40.31
N LYS A 237 11.45 -2.31 -39.29
CA LYS A 237 10.45 -3.38 -39.47
C LYS A 237 9.00 -2.95 -39.25
N TYR A 238 8.75 -1.69 -38.91
CA TYR A 238 7.41 -1.14 -38.74
C TYR A 238 6.56 -1.36 -40.02
N PRO A 239 5.29 -1.82 -39.95
CA PRO A 239 4.44 -2.00 -38.76
C PRO A 239 4.62 -3.33 -38.00
N ARG A 240 5.49 -4.23 -38.46
CA ARG A 240 5.82 -5.50 -37.77
C ARG A 240 6.97 -5.28 -36.77
N GLY A 241 7.28 -6.30 -35.97
CA GLY A 241 8.43 -6.24 -35.06
C GLY A 241 8.24 -5.31 -33.85
N PHE A 242 7.03 -5.22 -33.29
CA PHE A 242 6.80 -4.50 -32.04
C PHE A 242 7.57 -5.15 -30.88
N ILE A 243 8.30 -4.33 -30.11
CA ILE A 243 9.08 -4.80 -28.96
C ILE A 243 8.30 -4.56 -27.67
N ALA A 244 8.04 -3.29 -27.34
CA ALA A 244 7.42 -2.91 -26.08
C ALA A 244 6.91 -1.46 -26.08
N PRO A 245 5.88 -1.16 -25.27
CA PRO A 245 5.63 0.20 -24.85
C PRO A 245 6.66 0.60 -23.78
N ALA A 246 7.20 1.80 -23.90
CA ALA A 246 8.09 2.38 -22.92
C ALA A 246 7.60 3.79 -22.53
N ARG A 247 8.14 4.32 -21.44
CA ARG A 247 7.95 5.72 -21.06
C ARG A 247 9.31 6.37 -21.01
N PHE A 248 9.44 7.60 -21.47
CA PHE A 248 10.71 8.29 -21.44
C PHE A 248 10.61 9.69 -20.86
N LEU A 249 11.71 10.15 -20.30
CA LEU A 249 11.89 11.49 -19.76
C LEU A 249 13.29 11.99 -20.11
N TRP A 250 13.35 13.19 -20.68
CA TRP A 250 14.62 13.91 -20.83
C TRP A 250 14.98 14.62 -19.53
N SER A 251 16.26 14.66 -19.22
CA SER A 251 16.81 15.45 -18.13
C SER A 251 18.15 16.04 -18.57
N LYS A 252 18.54 17.15 -17.97
CA LYS A 252 19.83 17.81 -18.25
C LYS A 252 20.62 17.87 -16.94
N HIS A 253 21.88 17.47 -16.99
CA HIS A 253 22.75 17.61 -15.83
C HIS A 253 23.05 19.09 -15.58
N ARG A 254 22.92 19.55 -14.33
CA ARG A 254 23.03 20.99 -14.01
C ARG A 254 24.45 21.54 -14.12
N THR A 255 25.47 20.68 -14.02
CA THR A 255 26.90 21.09 -13.99
C THR A 255 27.69 20.72 -15.23
N ASP A 256 27.30 19.65 -15.95
CA ASP A 256 28.15 19.00 -16.96
C ASP A 256 27.61 19.18 -18.40
N GLU A 257 26.49 19.90 -18.58
CA GLU A 257 25.74 20.01 -19.85
C GLU A 257 25.37 18.68 -20.53
N LYS A 258 25.63 17.54 -19.88
CA LYS A 258 25.24 16.21 -20.37
C LYS A 258 23.73 16.06 -20.37
N HIS A 259 23.22 15.53 -21.46
CA HIS A 259 21.83 15.17 -21.63
C HIS A 259 21.62 13.73 -21.19
N ILE A 260 20.54 13.51 -20.44
CA ILE A 260 20.18 12.22 -19.88
C ILE A 260 18.81 11.85 -20.42
N LEU A 261 18.73 10.70 -21.08
CA LEU A 261 17.48 10.07 -21.48
C LEU A 261 17.17 8.93 -20.51
N ILE A 262 16.07 9.05 -19.79
CA ILE A 262 15.58 8.01 -18.88
C ILE A 262 14.45 7.28 -19.59
N ILE A 263 14.52 5.95 -19.64
CA ILE A 263 13.52 5.10 -20.28
C ILE A 263 13.05 4.02 -19.29
N TRP A 264 11.75 4.00 -19.01
CA TRP A 264 11.12 2.95 -18.22
C TRP A 264 10.49 1.90 -19.12
N THR A 265 10.81 0.64 -18.86
CA THR A 265 10.29 -0.51 -19.58
C THR A 265 9.79 -1.58 -18.64
N HIS A 266 8.91 -2.42 -19.17
CA HIS A 266 8.41 -3.56 -18.43
C HIS A 266 9.48 -4.68 -18.34
N PRO A 267 9.62 -5.40 -17.20
CA PRO A 267 10.65 -6.43 -17.01
C PRO A 267 10.57 -7.60 -18.00
N SER A 268 9.42 -7.86 -18.62
CA SER A 268 9.30 -8.92 -19.64
C SER A 268 10.07 -8.61 -20.92
N SER A 269 10.19 -7.33 -21.26
CA SER A 269 10.79 -6.86 -22.52
C SER A 269 12.13 -6.17 -22.31
N SER A 270 12.54 -5.93 -21.06
CA SER A 270 13.76 -5.18 -20.72
C SER A 270 15.01 -5.78 -21.36
N LYS A 271 15.16 -7.12 -21.36
CA LYS A 271 16.30 -7.81 -22.00
C LYS A 271 16.36 -7.56 -23.51
N ASN A 272 15.21 -7.62 -24.18
CA ASN A 272 15.14 -7.40 -25.63
C ASN A 272 15.45 -5.94 -25.95
N VAL A 273 14.88 -5.00 -25.21
CA VAL A 273 15.18 -3.56 -25.37
C VAL A 273 16.66 -3.27 -25.14
N LEU A 274 17.26 -3.83 -24.07
CA LEU A 274 18.67 -3.67 -23.77
C LEU A 274 19.56 -4.18 -24.91
N SER A 275 19.27 -5.37 -25.46
CA SER A 275 20.03 -5.89 -26.61
C SER A 275 19.99 -4.94 -27.80
N LYS A 276 18.84 -4.31 -28.08
CA LYS A 276 18.71 -3.34 -29.16
C LYS A 276 19.40 -2.02 -28.88
N PHE A 277 19.42 -1.55 -27.63
CA PHE A 277 20.22 -0.38 -27.27
C PHE A 277 21.71 -0.65 -27.39
N ILE A 278 22.18 -1.84 -26.98
CA ILE A 278 23.58 -2.23 -27.17
C ILE A 278 23.94 -2.23 -28.66
N ASP A 279 23.11 -2.84 -29.51
CA ASP A 279 23.33 -2.89 -30.96
C ASP A 279 23.34 -1.50 -31.60
N LEU A 280 22.37 -0.63 -31.25
CA LEU A 280 22.21 0.70 -31.85
C LEU A 280 23.26 1.71 -31.39
N LEU A 281 23.58 1.70 -30.09
CA LEU A 281 24.53 2.63 -29.48
C LEU A 281 25.97 2.07 -29.48
N LYS A 282 26.18 0.86 -30.04
CA LYS A 282 27.46 0.14 -30.09
C LYS A 282 28.17 0.07 -28.73
N LEU A 283 27.39 -0.16 -27.68
CA LEU A 283 27.88 -0.11 -26.31
C LEU A 283 28.67 -1.38 -25.94
N ARG A 284 29.75 -1.22 -25.17
CA ARG A 284 30.46 -2.33 -24.53
C ARG A 284 30.15 -2.33 -23.04
N LYS A 285 29.99 -3.52 -22.47
CA LYS A 285 29.76 -3.64 -21.03
C LYS A 285 31.05 -3.31 -20.29
N GLU A 286 30.99 -2.35 -19.38
CA GLU A 286 32.06 -2.10 -18.44
C GLU A 286 31.90 -3.12 -17.31
N ASP A 287 32.68 -4.20 -17.36
CA ASP A 287 32.72 -5.16 -16.27
C ASP A 287 33.41 -4.48 -15.08
N GLN A 288 32.60 -3.83 -14.23
CA GLN A 288 33.05 -3.46 -12.90
C GLN A 288 33.66 -4.72 -12.28
N ALA A 289 34.89 -4.62 -11.77
CA ALA A 289 35.65 -5.70 -11.14
C ALA A 289 35.03 -6.12 -9.79
N ILE A 290 33.74 -6.44 -9.79
CA ILE A 290 33.06 -7.15 -8.72
C ILE A 290 33.12 -8.61 -9.16
N ASN A 291 33.99 -9.37 -8.50
CA ASN A 291 34.21 -10.81 -8.70
C ASN A 291 32.94 -11.51 -9.22
N LEU A 292 32.97 -11.90 -10.51
CA LEU A 292 31.89 -12.56 -11.24
C LEU A 292 31.40 -13.87 -10.57
N ILE A 293 32.09 -14.33 -9.52
CA ILE A 293 31.77 -15.50 -8.71
C ILE A 293 30.64 -15.23 -7.68
N GLU A 294 30.30 -13.98 -7.36
CA GLU A 294 29.34 -13.64 -6.29
C GLU A 294 28.00 -13.05 -6.77
N ILE A 295 27.85 -12.69 -8.04
CA ILE A 295 26.66 -11.98 -8.55
C ILE A 295 25.38 -12.84 -8.42
N ASP A 296 25.53 -14.15 -8.60
CA ASP A 296 24.43 -15.14 -8.52
C ASP A 296 24.34 -15.86 -7.18
N LYS A 297 25.30 -15.66 -6.26
CA LYS A 297 25.20 -16.22 -4.91
C LYS A 297 24.29 -15.31 -4.10
N VAL A 298 23.04 -15.72 -3.98
CA VAL A 298 22.13 -15.09 -3.04
C VAL A 298 22.74 -15.23 -1.65
N PRO A 299 22.84 -14.14 -0.87
CA PRO A 299 23.54 -14.13 0.41
C PRO A 299 23.15 -15.36 1.24
N CYS A 300 24.13 -15.97 1.88
CA CYS A 300 23.90 -17.03 2.86
C CYS A 300 23.83 -16.42 4.26
N SER A 301 24.53 -15.30 4.48
CA SER A 301 24.60 -14.58 5.74
C SER A 301 23.71 -13.33 5.77
N ILE A 302 23.45 -12.85 7.00
CA ILE A 302 22.70 -11.62 7.27
C ILE A 302 23.47 -10.38 6.82
N ASP A 303 24.80 -10.41 6.99
CA ASP A 303 25.66 -9.25 6.77
C ASP A 303 25.96 -9.08 5.28
N GLU A 304 26.16 -10.18 4.55
CA GLU A 304 26.20 -10.19 3.07
C GLU A 304 24.92 -9.60 2.46
N TRP A 305 23.75 -9.91 3.03
CA TRP A 305 22.49 -9.33 2.55
C TRP A 305 22.37 -7.83 2.82
N ARG A 306 22.90 -7.35 3.96
CA ARG A 306 22.92 -5.93 4.30
C ARG A 306 23.85 -5.15 3.37
N LEU A 307 25.08 -5.65 3.18
CA LEU A 307 26.05 -5.04 2.28
C LEU A 307 25.52 -4.99 0.84
N ARG A 308 24.94 -6.09 0.35
CA ARG A 308 24.34 -6.16 -0.99
C ARG A 308 23.17 -5.19 -1.20
N ASN A 309 22.42 -4.84 -0.17
CA ASN A 309 21.29 -3.90 -0.28
C ASN A 309 21.71 -2.43 -0.10
N LEU A 310 22.93 -2.17 0.38
CA LEU A 310 23.48 -0.82 0.47
C LEU A 310 23.95 -0.32 -0.90
N GLU A 311 24.33 -1.23 -1.80
CA GLU A 311 24.81 -0.91 -3.13
C GLU A 311 23.68 -0.96 -4.18
N ILE A 312 23.55 0.10 -4.96
CA ILE A 312 22.67 0.11 -6.13
C ILE A 312 23.41 -0.63 -7.25
N LYS A 313 22.88 -1.79 -7.66
CA LYS A 313 23.42 -2.53 -8.81
C LYS A 313 23.04 -1.80 -10.09
N THR A 314 24.00 -1.15 -10.72
CA THR A 314 23.86 -0.54 -12.04
C THR A 314 24.82 -1.23 -13.00
N ASP A 315 24.29 -1.89 -14.02
CA ASP A 315 25.11 -2.33 -15.15
C ASP A 315 25.48 -1.10 -15.97
N ILE A 316 26.78 -0.84 -16.11
CA ILE A 316 27.29 0.29 -16.86
C ILE A 316 27.78 -0.20 -18.23
N TYR A 317 27.38 0.51 -19.27
CA TYR A 317 27.82 0.25 -20.63
C TYR A 317 28.43 1.54 -21.18
N VAL A 318 29.53 1.45 -21.92
CA VAL A 318 30.26 2.62 -22.41
C VAL A 318 30.57 2.44 -23.89
N ASN A 319 30.55 3.53 -24.65
CA ASN A 319 31.02 3.61 -26.03
C ASN A 319 32.15 4.66 -26.15
N ASP A 320 32.97 4.53 -27.18
CA ASP A 320 34.12 5.37 -27.50
C ASP A 320 33.73 6.85 -27.74
N GLU A 321 32.48 7.11 -28.11
CA GLU A 321 31.92 8.46 -28.36
C GLU A 321 31.40 9.17 -27.08
N SER A 322 31.90 8.81 -25.89
CA SER A 322 31.48 9.36 -24.58
C SER A 322 30.01 9.12 -24.18
N LEU A 323 29.33 8.17 -24.84
CA LEU A 323 28.01 7.69 -24.46
C LEU A 323 28.13 6.64 -23.34
N LYS A 324 27.27 6.77 -22.31
CA LYS A 324 27.23 5.90 -21.14
C LYS A 324 25.80 5.46 -20.80
#